data_AF-A0A4U8SAT7-F1
#
_entry.id   AF-A0A4U8SAT7-F1
#
_cell.length_a   1.000
_cell.length_b   1.000
_cell.length_c   1.000
_cell.angle_alpha   90.00
_cell.angle_beta   90.00
_cell.angle_gamma   90.00
#
_symmetry.space_group_name_H-M   'P 1'
#
loop_
_entity.id
_entity.type
_entity.pdbx_description
1 polymer ?
#
loop_
_entity_poly.entity_id
_entity_poly.type
_entity_poly.pdbx_seq_one_letter_code
_entity_poly.pdbx_strand_id
1 'polypeptide(L)'
;MIFGIDFGLKRLGMAKVVQNIIVPLAPIMRKNRNQASKDLRRVLIEHESDMSKITLVVGIPLSDLGMEEDGAGRHETMQKRISHFLNLIDFCGQIVYIDESYSSKEASERLFDRGYNTRKKARKNGMLDSISACVILERYLEKQENISHINKLEYSSFDGKKQNGVGCITQTDRIKTHIIEPQDKISHIQTKPINKTDTQKCISVYAGSKDLGQGKTDSQTTRDTRKDLQQQVICDRGVAQIDKTPHIPVLLEHVLDTFDRVFIPTHTHYIAKKSPIKNKEVLIDCTLGFGGMSKALLERYPDLYIIGIDRDSYALEYNQKSMAIFGDRFQTRHGDFGTLLPYIINEIQQSGNRLCGVLADIGVSSYQLDTIERGFSFHANTLDMRMDRTQTLNADMIVNTYSKYELEEIFKNYGEIREYKKLVNLIIQERTQRKITADKLQNIALKLHTKSKIHPATLIYQALRIAVNDELGQLQKLLASCADLHEVLLCIISFHSLEDRIIKDTFKQFAKKCICDATSFKCTCGNNHAKGFSLYKKPLVADNKEILYNKRSRSAKLRAFYFM
;
A
#
# COMPACT_ATOMS: atom_id res chain seq x y z
N MET A 1 -6.28 -23.12 -3.79
CA MET A 1 -6.56 -21.85 -3.09
C MET A 1 -6.18 -21.96 -1.62
N ILE A 2 -5.64 -20.91 -0.99
CA ILE A 2 -5.17 -20.96 0.41
C ILE A 2 -6.09 -20.14 1.31
N PHE A 3 -6.54 -20.73 2.42
CA PHE A 3 -7.38 -20.10 3.44
C PHE A 3 -6.75 -20.16 4.82
N GLY A 4 -6.97 -19.12 5.61
CA GLY A 4 -6.57 -19.03 7.02
C GLY A 4 -7.77 -19.11 7.92
N ILE A 5 -7.65 -19.88 9.00
CA ILE A 5 -8.68 -20.00 10.04
C ILE A 5 -8.08 -19.73 11.43
N ASP A 6 -8.66 -18.76 12.13
CA ASP A 6 -8.54 -18.58 13.58
C ASP A 6 -9.70 -19.32 14.26
N PHE A 7 -9.39 -20.40 15.00
CA PHE A 7 -10.40 -21.34 15.49
C PHE A 7 -10.99 -20.94 16.86
N GLY A 8 -11.49 -19.71 16.97
CA GLY A 8 -12.02 -19.15 18.21
C GLY A 8 -13.30 -19.83 18.73
N LEU A 9 -13.51 -19.84 20.05
CA LEU A 9 -14.66 -20.52 20.69
C LEU A 9 -16.03 -19.98 20.27
N LYS A 10 -16.15 -18.67 20.01
CA LYS A 10 -17.41 -18.01 19.64
C LYS A 10 -17.53 -17.74 18.14
N ARG A 11 -16.42 -17.71 17.42
CA ARG A 11 -16.34 -17.35 15.99
C ARG A 11 -15.17 -18.06 15.33
N LEU A 12 -15.31 -18.34 14.04
CA LEU A 12 -14.17 -18.69 13.19
C LEU A 12 -13.75 -17.43 12.45
N GLY A 13 -12.54 -16.96 12.71
CA GLY A 13 -11.90 -15.95 11.89
C GLY A 13 -11.50 -16.55 10.56
N MET A 14 -11.71 -15.82 9.47
CA MET A 14 -11.44 -16.32 8.12
C MET A 14 -10.61 -15.31 7.32
N ALA A 15 -9.67 -15.81 6.54
CA ALA A 15 -8.90 -15.05 5.56
C ALA A 15 -8.56 -15.94 4.34
N LYS A 16 -8.20 -15.33 3.22
CA LYS A 16 -7.78 -16.05 2.00
C LYS A 16 -6.60 -15.37 1.32
N VAL A 17 -5.87 -16.12 0.51
CA VAL A 17 -4.83 -15.59 -0.38
C VAL A 17 -5.39 -15.41 -1.79
N VAL A 18 -5.23 -14.21 -2.36
CA VAL A 18 -5.56 -13.88 -3.75
C VAL A 18 -4.35 -13.19 -4.36
N GLN A 19 -3.73 -13.79 -5.38
CA GLN A 19 -2.55 -13.21 -6.06
C GLN A 19 -1.42 -12.79 -5.09
N ASN A 20 -1.10 -13.64 -4.10
CA ASN A 20 -0.16 -13.38 -2.98
C ASN A 20 -0.57 -12.27 -2.00
N ILE A 21 -1.81 -11.78 -2.05
CA ILE A 21 -2.36 -10.82 -1.08
C ILE A 21 -3.28 -11.55 -0.11
N ILE A 22 -3.10 -11.34 1.18
CA ILE A 22 -3.98 -11.87 2.23
C ILE A 22 -5.16 -10.93 2.43
N VAL A 23 -6.37 -11.47 2.27
CA VAL A 23 -7.62 -10.73 2.37
C VAL A 23 -8.47 -11.32 3.50
N PRO A 24 -8.90 -10.51 4.50
CA PRO A 24 -9.81 -10.96 5.53
C PRO A 24 -11.19 -11.25 4.95
N LEU A 25 -11.83 -12.32 5.42
CA LEU A 25 -13.21 -12.67 5.10
C LEU A 25 -14.12 -12.38 6.29
N ALA A 26 -15.44 -12.37 6.05
CA ALA A 26 -16.41 -12.25 7.14
C ALA A 26 -16.26 -13.43 8.12
N PRO A 27 -16.25 -13.18 9.43
CA PRO A 27 -16.11 -14.23 10.44
C PRO A 27 -17.39 -15.06 10.52
N ILE A 28 -17.24 -16.36 10.77
CA ILE A 28 -18.39 -17.27 10.93
C ILE A 28 -18.78 -17.31 12.40
N MET A 29 -20.04 -17.01 12.71
CA MET A 29 -20.58 -17.07 14.08
C MET A 29 -20.82 -18.52 14.51
N ARG A 30 -20.19 -18.99 15.59
CA ARG A 30 -20.37 -20.36 16.09
C ARG A 30 -21.54 -20.43 17.07
N LYS A 31 -22.76 -20.53 16.55
CA LYS A 31 -23.95 -20.82 17.39
C LYS A 31 -23.95 -22.26 17.90
N ASN A 32 -23.62 -23.19 17.01
CA ASN A 32 -23.37 -24.60 17.32
C ASN A 32 -22.43 -25.19 16.26
N ARG A 33 -21.92 -26.40 16.51
CA ARG A 33 -20.90 -27.05 15.67
C ARG A 33 -21.38 -27.31 14.23
N ASN A 34 -22.59 -27.85 14.07
CA ASN A 34 -23.14 -28.24 12.77
C ASN A 34 -23.48 -27.02 11.90
N GLN A 35 -23.92 -25.93 12.52
CA GLN A 35 -24.15 -24.69 11.80
C GLN A 35 -22.82 -24.13 11.29
N ALA A 36 -21.81 -24.05 12.16
CA ALA A 36 -20.55 -23.40 11.81
C ALA A 36 -19.81 -24.18 10.72
N SER A 37 -19.93 -25.51 10.72
CA SER A 37 -19.37 -26.36 9.68
C SER A 37 -20.07 -26.12 8.33
N LYS A 38 -21.41 -26.07 8.29
CA LYS A 38 -22.16 -25.72 7.06
C LYS A 38 -21.79 -24.34 6.50
N ASP A 39 -21.66 -23.34 7.37
CA ASP A 39 -21.24 -21.99 6.97
C ASP A 39 -19.81 -21.98 6.42
N LEU A 40 -18.89 -22.71 7.04
CA LEU A 40 -17.51 -22.84 6.55
C LEU A 40 -17.51 -23.49 5.17
N ARG A 41 -18.25 -24.59 4.99
CA ARG A 41 -18.39 -25.27 3.69
C ARG A 41 -18.89 -24.33 2.61
N ARG A 42 -19.91 -23.52 2.91
CA ARG A 42 -20.43 -22.52 1.96
C ARG A 42 -19.35 -21.53 1.55
N VAL A 43 -18.64 -20.94 2.51
CA VAL A 43 -17.59 -19.94 2.24
C VAL A 43 -16.45 -20.53 1.40
N LEU A 44 -16.05 -21.78 1.66
CA LEU A 44 -15.01 -22.45 0.88
C LEU A 44 -15.46 -22.70 -0.57
N ILE A 45 -16.66 -23.25 -0.77
CA ILE A 45 -17.19 -23.59 -2.11
C ILE A 45 -17.49 -22.34 -2.95
N GLU A 46 -17.93 -21.24 -2.33
CA GLU A 46 -18.12 -19.95 -3.01
C GLU A 46 -16.85 -19.43 -3.70
N HIS A 47 -15.68 -19.88 -3.23
CA HIS A 47 -14.38 -19.41 -3.69
C HIS A 47 -13.60 -20.46 -4.49
N GLU A 48 -13.75 -21.74 -4.13
CA GLU A 48 -13.14 -22.87 -4.82
C GLU A 48 -14.10 -24.06 -4.73
N SER A 49 -14.69 -24.45 -5.86
CA SER A 49 -15.71 -25.50 -5.91
C SER A 49 -15.13 -26.89 -5.64
N ASP A 50 -13.84 -27.09 -5.90
CA ASP A 50 -13.12 -28.34 -5.66
C ASP A 50 -12.31 -28.26 -4.36
N MET A 51 -12.85 -28.84 -3.28
CA MET A 51 -12.22 -28.81 -1.95
C MET A 51 -10.82 -29.44 -1.92
N SER A 52 -10.50 -30.35 -2.83
CA SER A 52 -9.16 -30.98 -2.88
C SER A 52 -8.06 -29.97 -3.24
N LYS A 53 -8.41 -28.88 -3.92
CA LYS A 53 -7.51 -27.79 -4.29
C LYS A 53 -7.32 -26.76 -3.18
N ILE A 54 -7.95 -26.95 -2.02
CA ILE A 54 -7.90 -26.01 -0.91
C ILE A 54 -6.78 -26.41 0.05
N THR A 55 -5.90 -25.46 0.37
CA THR A 55 -5.00 -25.53 1.52
C THR A 55 -5.59 -24.72 2.66
N LEU A 56 -5.89 -25.38 3.77
CA LEU A 56 -6.47 -24.79 4.96
C LEU A 56 -5.42 -24.64 6.05
N VAL A 57 -5.00 -23.42 6.30
CA VAL A 57 -4.04 -23.05 7.34
C VAL A 57 -4.82 -22.74 8.62
N VAL A 58 -4.63 -23.55 9.66
CA VAL A 58 -5.36 -23.44 10.92
C VAL A 58 -4.41 -23.03 12.04
N GLY A 59 -4.76 -21.95 12.73
CA GLY A 59 -4.07 -21.51 13.94
C GLY A 59 -4.32 -22.49 15.09
N ILE A 60 -3.24 -22.90 15.75
CA ILE A 60 -3.27 -23.59 17.05
C ILE A 60 -2.13 -23.01 17.91
N PRO A 61 -2.27 -22.79 19.23
CA PRO A 61 -1.16 -22.35 20.04
C PRO A 61 -0.19 -23.52 20.12
N LEU A 62 1.11 -23.30 19.87
CA LEU A 62 2.14 -24.37 19.83
C LEU A 62 3.16 -24.29 20.98
N SER A 63 3.12 -23.27 21.85
CA SER A 63 4.05 -23.15 22.98
C SER A 63 3.45 -22.47 24.21
N ASP A 64 3.19 -23.26 25.26
CA ASP A 64 3.44 -22.85 26.64
C ASP A 64 4.85 -23.35 26.99
N LEU A 65 5.89 -22.54 26.74
CA LEU A 65 7.24 -22.84 27.20
C LEU A 65 7.38 -22.39 28.66
N GLY A 66 7.11 -23.32 29.57
CA GLY A 66 7.40 -23.15 30.99
C GLY A 66 6.82 -24.29 31.83
N MET A 67 7.63 -25.36 32.00
CA MET A 67 7.56 -26.32 33.12
C MET A 67 6.16 -26.82 33.50
N GLU A 68 5.61 -27.79 32.78
CA GLU A 68 4.68 -28.81 33.32
C GLU A 68 4.50 -29.91 32.23
N GLU A 69 4.60 -31.18 32.61
CA GLU A 69 4.59 -32.36 31.71
C GLU A 69 3.26 -32.59 30.95
N ASP A 70 2.29 -31.68 31.03
CA ASP A 70 0.93 -31.81 30.47
C ASP A 70 0.70 -31.08 29.12
N GLY A 71 1.69 -30.37 28.58
CA GLY A 71 1.54 -29.56 27.37
C GLY A 71 1.22 -30.36 26.09
N ALA A 72 1.81 -31.55 25.92
CA ALA A 72 1.65 -32.35 24.70
C ALA A 72 0.21 -32.83 24.46
N GLY A 73 -0.54 -33.16 25.52
CA GLY A 73 -1.90 -33.68 25.41
C GLY A 73 -2.94 -32.64 24.95
N ARG A 74 -2.68 -31.35 25.18
CA ARG A 74 -3.62 -30.27 24.86
C ARG A 74 -3.64 -29.93 23.37
N HIS A 75 -2.48 -29.96 22.70
CA HIS A 75 -2.37 -29.74 21.25
C HIS A 75 -3.02 -30.88 20.47
N GLU A 76 -2.75 -32.12 20.85
CA GLU A 76 -3.31 -33.31 20.20
C GLU A 76 -4.84 -33.36 20.35
N THR A 77 -5.35 -32.98 21.52
CA THR A 77 -6.80 -32.86 21.78
C THR A 77 -7.47 -31.81 20.90
N MET A 78 -6.79 -30.68 20.62
CA MET A 78 -7.36 -29.61 19.82
C MET A 78 -7.32 -29.92 18.32
N GLN A 79 -6.23 -30.52 17.83
CA GLN A 79 -6.16 -31.02 16.46
C GLN A 79 -7.26 -32.05 16.20
N LYS A 80 -7.47 -33.04 17.09
CA LYS A 80 -8.59 -34.01 16.99
C LYS A 80 -9.96 -33.33 16.91
N ARG A 81 -10.20 -32.26 17.68
CA ARG A 81 -11.45 -31.48 17.63
C ARG A 81 -11.63 -30.76 16.29
N ILE A 82 -10.57 -30.20 15.74
CA ILE A 82 -10.57 -29.51 14.43
C ILE A 82 -10.79 -30.54 13.31
N SER A 83 -10.09 -31.66 13.33
CA SER A 83 -10.29 -32.75 12.36
C SER A 83 -11.73 -33.25 12.39
N HIS A 84 -12.28 -33.52 13.58
CA HIS A 84 -13.69 -33.93 13.69
C HIS A 84 -14.66 -32.85 13.20
N PHE A 85 -14.33 -31.56 13.36
CA PHE A 85 -15.12 -30.45 12.82
C PHE A 85 -15.08 -30.39 11.29
N LEU A 86 -13.91 -30.59 10.69
CA LEU A 86 -13.71 -30.58 9.23
C LEU A 86 -14.30 -31.83 8.57
N ASN A 87 -14.37 -32.95 9.27
CA ASN A 87 -15.06 -34.16 8.80
C ASN A 87 -16.57 -33.93 8.62
N LEU A 88 -17.19 -32.96 9.32
CA LEU A 88 -18.61 -32.64 9.14
C LEU A 88 -18.92 -31.99 7.77
N ILE A 89 -17.89 -31.61 7.02
CA ILE A 89 -18.01 -30.99 5.70
C ILE A 89 -17.31 -31.78 4.60
N ASP A 90 -16.87 -32.99 4.93
CA ASP A 90 -16.11 -33.87 4.05
C ASP A 90 -14.89 -33.16 3.43
N PHE A 91 -14.19 -32.33 4.22
CA PHE A 91 -13.06 -31.56 3.71
C PHE A 91 -11.91 -32.51 3.30
N CYS A 92 -11.57 -32.51 2.02
CA CYS A 92 -10.55 -33.36 1.43
C CYS A 92 -9.29 -32.61 0.94
N GLY A 93 -9.17 -31.33 1.29
CA GLY A 93 -8.00 -30.51 0.96
C GLY A 93 -6.84 -30.69 1.94
N GLN A 94 -5.74 -30.00 1.68
CA GLN A 94 -4.56 -30.02 2.55
C GLN A 94 -4.83 -29.20 3.83
N ILE A 95 -4.50 -29.75 5.01
CA ILE A 95 -4.58 -29.03 6.28
C ILE A 95 -3.17 -28.76 6.80
N VAL A 96 -2.89 -27.51 7.14
CA VAL A 96 -1.61 -27.07 7.70
C VAL A 96 -1.86 -26.38 9.04
N TYR A 97 -1.14 -26.79 10.09
CA TYR A 97 -1.23 -26.15 11.40
C TYR A 97 -0.07 -25.16 11.61
N ILE A 98 -0.39 -23.97 12.12
CA ILE A 98 0.58 -22.91 12.40
C ILE A 98 0.39 -22.40 13.82
N ASP A 99 1.48 -21.99 14.45
CA ASP A 99 1.43 -21.37 15.78
C ASP A 99 0.60 -20.09 15.76
N GLU A 100 -0.52 -20.08 16.46
CA GLU A 100 -1.37 -18.92 16.63
C GLU A 100 -1.01 -18.08 17.86
N SER A 101 0.03 -18.45 18.61
CA SER A 101 0.43 -17.73 19.82
C SER A 101 0.55 -16.23 19.54
N TYR A 102 -0.10 -15.43 20.38
CA TYR A 102 -0.19 -13.98 20.26
C TYR A 102 -0.90 -13.42 19.01
N SER A 103 -1.45 -14.24 18.10
CA SER A 103 -2.15 -13.78 16.90
C SER A 103 -3.31 -12.83 17.21
N SER A 104 -4.10 -13.11 18.25
CA SER A 104 -5.18 -12.24 18.72
C SER A 104 -4.67 -10.91 19.33
N LYS A 105 -3.48 -10.91 19.94
CA LYS A 105 -2.85 -9.71 20.48
C LYS A 105 -2.37 -8.83 19.32
N GLU A 106 -1.66 -9.43 18.38
CA GLU A 106 -1.17 -8.80 17.16
C GLU A 106 -2.33 -8.26 16.29
N ALA A 107 -3.41 -9.03 16.14
CA ALA A 107 -4.63 -8.59 15.48
C ALA A 107 -5.30 -7.41 16.21
N SER A 108 -5.27 -7.39 17.55
CA SER A 108 -5.79 -6.28 18.35
C SER A 108 -4.94 -5.03 18.19
N GLU A 109 -3.62 -5.15 18.10
CA GLU A 109 -2.68 -4.06 17.84
C GLU A 109 -2.93 -3.50 16.44
N ARG A 110 -2.98 -4.37 15.42
CA ARG A 110 -3.32 -4.00 14.03
C ARG A 110 -4.68 -3.31 13.89
N LEU A 111 -5.65 -3.60 14.75
CA LEU A 111 -6.96 -2.93 14.77
C LEU A 111 -6.91 -1.60 15.52
N PHE A 112 -6.13 -1.52 16.59
CA PHE A 112 -5.88 -0.28 17.31
C PHE A 112 -5.21 0.75 16.39
N ASP A 113 -4.20 0.33 15.63
CA ASP A 113 -3.51 1.17 14.65
C ASP A 113 -4.42 1.63 13.50
N ARG A 114 -5.52 0.89 13.24
CA ARG A 114 -6.58 1.24 12.28
C ARG A 114 -7.64 2.20 12.84
N GLY A 115 -7.47 2.72 14.06
CA GLY A 115 -8.37 3.71 14.67
C GLY A 115 -9.63 3.13 15.31
N TYR A 116 -9.69 1.81 15.55
CA TYR A 116 -10.78 1.18 16.29
C TYR A 116 -10.60 1.40 17.81
N ASN A 117 -10.91 2.60 18.29
CA ASN A 117 -10.63 3.07 19.66
C ASN A 117 -11.40 2.36 20.81
N THR A 118 -12.18 1.32 20.53
CA THR A 118 -12.81 0.52 21.59
C THR A 118 -12.75 -0.98 21.26
N ARG A 119 -11.98 -1.72 22.07
CA ARG A 119 -11.96 -3.20 22.11
C ARG A 119 -13.36 -3.82 22.09
N LYS A 120 -14.39 -3.12 22.60
CA LYS A 120 -15.80 -3.55 22.61
C LYS A 120 -16.51 -3.51 21.24
N LYS A 121 -16.21 -2.58 20.33
CA LYS A 121 -16.90 -2.46 19.02
C LYS A 121 -16.30 -3.40 17.97
N ALA A 122 -14.97 -3.54 17.91
CA ALA A 122 -14.29 -4.47 17.01
C ALA A 122 -14.57 -5.95 17.37
N ARG A 123 -14.62 -6.28 18.67
CA ARG A 123 -15.13 -7.58 19.13
C ARG A 123 -16.62 -7.80 18.88
N LYS A 124 -17.43 -6.75 18.63
CA LYS A 124 -18.87 -6.94 18.38
C LYS A 124 -19.15 -7.48 16.96
N ASN A 125 -18.30 -7.14 15.99
CA ASN A 125 -18.49 -7.50 14.57
C ASN A 125 -17.59 -8.65 14.07
N GLY A 126 -16.72 -9.20 14.92
CA GLY A 126 -15.84 -10.34 14.60
C GLY A 126 -14.66 -10.03 13.68
N MET A 127 -14.38 -8.73 13.48
CA MET A 127 -13.24 -8.27 12.69
C MET A 127 -11.90 -8.66 13.32
N LEU A 128 -11.83 -8.78 14.64
CA LEU A 128 -10.62 -9.26 15.33
C LEU A 128 -10.25 -10.67 14.86
N ASP A 129 -11.22 -11.58 14.86
CA ASP A 129 -11.04 -12.98 14.51
C ASP A 129 -10.52 -13.11 13.05
N SER A 130 -11.10 -12.36 12.10
CA SER A 130 -10.63 -12.37 10.70
C SER A 130 -9.24 -11.77 10.50
N ILE A 131 -8.84 -10.80 11.33
CA ILE A 131 -7.48 -10.25 11.28
C ILE A 131 -6.48 -11.23 11.92
N SER A 132 -6.85 -11.94 12.98
CA SER A 132 -6.05 -13.06 13.51
C SER A 132 -5.81 -14.12 12.44
N ALA A 133 -6.83 -14.46 11.66
CA ALA A 133 -6.70 -15.39 10.53
C ALA A 133 -5.75 -14.86 9.43
N CYS A 134 -5.64 -13.54 9.25
CA CYS A 134 -4.63 -12.95 8.36
C CYS A 134 -3.22 -13.15 8.91
N VAL A 135 -3.00 -12.89 10.21
CA VAL A 135 -1.70 -13.12 10.88
C VAL A 135 -1.26 -14.58 10.74
N ILE A 136 -2.19 -15.53 10.90
CA ILE A 136 -1.92 -16.96 10.72
C ILE A 136 -1.45 -17.27 9.29
N LEU A 137 -2.09 -16.68 8.28
CA LEU A 137 -1.67 -16.85 6.88
C LEU A 137 -0.32 -16.22 6.58
N GLU A 138 -0.03 -15.05 7.15
CA GLU A 138 1.27 -14.37 6.98
C GLU A 138 2.39 -15.28 7.48
N ARG A 139 2.26 -15.82 8.70
CA ARG A 139 3.22 -16.78 9.27
C ARG A 139 3.39 -18.03 8.41
N TYR A 140 2.31 -18.52 7.80
CA TYR A 140 2.38 -19.64 6.86
C TYR A 140 3.20 -19.30 5.62
N LEU A 141 2.91 -18.15 4.98
CA LEU A 141 3.60 -17.73 3.77
C LEU A 141 5.08 -17.44 4.03
N GLU A 142 5.42 -16.78 5.15
CA GLU A 142 6.80 -16.56 5.59
C GLU A 142 7.56 -17.88 5.76
N LYS A 143 6.90 -18.90 6.35
CA LYS A 143 7.51 -20.23 6.50
C LYS A 143 7.73 -20.90 5.14
N GLN A 144 6.83 -20.72 4.17
CA GLN A 144 7.01 -21.24 2.81
C GLN A 144 8.15 -20.53 2.06
N GLU A 145 8.27 -19.21 2.20
CA GLU A 145 9.37 -18.45 1.58
C GLU A 145 10.71 -18.87 2.17
N ASN A 146 10.81 -19.03 3.49
CA ASN A 146 12.02 -19.53 4.14
C ASN A 146 12.38 -20.96 3.71
N ILE A 147 11.40 -21.86 3.56
CA ILE A 147 11.63 -23.21 3.02
C ILE A 147 12.09 -23.14 1.56
N SER A 148 11.53 -22.25 0.75
CA SER A 148 11.95 -22.07 -0.65
C SER A 148 13.37 -21.51 -0.78
N HIS A 149 13.79 -20.65 0.17
CA HIS A 149 15.15 -20.13 0.27
C HIS A 149 16.14 -21.20 0.75
N ILE A 150 15.77 -22.02 1.74
CA ILE A 150 16.58 -23.16 2.22
C ILE A 150 16.73 -24.19 1.09
N ASN A 151 15.65 -24.54 0.39
CA ASN A 151 15.70 -25.46 -0.74
C ASN A 151 16.53 -24.89 -1.92
N LYS A 152 16.50 -23.56 -2.17
CA LYS A 152 17.39 -22.93 -3.16
C LYS A 152 18.87 -22.98 -2.73
N LEU A 153 19.17 -22.84 -1.44
CA LEU A 153 20.52 -22.94 -0.91
C LEU A 153 21.05 -24.39 -0.97
N GLU A 154 20.22 -25.38 -0.67
CA GLU A 154 20.55 -26.81 -0.79
C GLU A 154 20.74 -27.25 -2.25
N TYR A 155 19.95 -26.73 -3.20
CA TYR A 155 20.17 -26.99 -4.64
C TYR A 155 21.39 -26.27 -5.22
N SER A 156 21.85 -25.18 -4.60
CA SER A 156 23.07 -24.46 -5.03
C SER A 156 24.37 -25.05 -4.49
N SER A 157 24.30 -26.03 -3.59
CA SER A 157 25.45 -26.70 -2.97
C SER A 157 25.73 -28.11 -3.49
N PHE A 158 25.05 -28.52 -4.55
CA PHE A 158 25.30 -29.76 -5.29
C PHE A 158 25.65 -29.48 -6.76
N ASP A 159 26.79 -28.83 -6.99
CA ASP A 159 27.55 -29.01 -8.24
C ASP A 159 29.04 -28.85 -7.95
N GLY A 160 29.78 -29.91 -8.31
CA GLY A 160 31.03 -30.27 -7.66
C GLY A 160 32.25 -29.40 -8.00
N LYS A 161 33.17 -29.33 -7.02
CA LYS A 161 34.61 -29.35 -7.25
C LYS A 161 35.35 -29.94 -6.04
N LYS A 162 36.04 -31.05 -6.28
CA LYS A 162 37.13 -31.57 -5.45
C LYS A 162 38.28 -30.54 -5.42
N GLN A 163 38.81 -30.21 -4.23
CA GLN A 163 40.24 -30.33 -3.89
C GLN A 163 40.57 -29.78 -2.48
N ASN A 164 41.18 -30.67 -1.68
CA ASN A 164 42.26 -30.50 -0.70
C ASN A 164 42.23 -29.39 0.38
N GLY A 165 41.89 -29.81 1.60
CA GLY A 165 42.81 -29.81 2.76
C GLY A 165 43.24 -28.48 3.40
N VAL A 166 42.72 -28.20 4.60
CA VAL A 166 43.44 -28.08 5.91
C VAL A 166 42.57 -27.29 6.90
N GLY A 167 42.20 -27.92 8.02
CA GLY A 167 42.22 -27.31 9.37
C GLY A 167 41.03 -26.52 9.93
N CYS A 168 40.25 -27.20 10.79
CA CYS A 168 39.89 -26.79 12.18
C CYS A 168 38.46 -26.29 12.54
N ILE A 169 37.66 -27.18 13.16
CA ILE A 169 36.83 -27.14 14.42
C ILE A 169 36.13 -25.79 14.76
N THR A 170 34.79 -25.67 14.97
CA THR A 170 33.99 -26.18 16.12
C THR A 170 32.46 -26.14 15.90
N GLN A 171 31.79 -27.22 16.35
CA GLN A 171 30.45 -27.34 16.96
C GLN A 171 29.31 -26.37 16.58
N THR A 172 28.23 -26.93 16.01
CA THR A 172 26.86 -26.44 16.20
C THR A 172 25.91 -27.59 16.51
N ASP A 173 25.16 -27.43 17.59
CA ASP A 173 24.23 -28.38 18.17
C ASP A 173 23.04 -28.73 17.28
N ARG A 174 22.59 -29.98 17.46
CA ARG A 174 21.47 -30.63 16.78
C ARG A 174 20.12 -30.02 17.18
N ILE A 175 19.30 -29.65 16.20
CA ILE A 175 17.83 -29.61 16.36
C ILE A 175 17.24 -30.77 15.55
N LYS A 176 16.66 -31.74 16.24
CA LYS A 176 15.92 -32.87 15.64
C LYS A 176 14.52 -32.41 15.24
N THR A 177 14.17 -32.53 13.96
CA THR A 177 12.77 -32.50 13.49
C THR A 177 12.28 -33.93 13.28
N HIS A 178 11.26 -34.34 14.03
CA HIS A 178 10.54 -35.59 13.83
C HIS A 178 9.56 -35.44 12.66
N ILE A 179 9.78 -36.21 11.59
CA ILE A 179 8.79 -36.47 10.54
C ILE A 179 8.32 -37.91 10.73
N ILE A 180 7.02 -38.10 10.95
CA ILE A 180 6.37 -39.41 11.00
C ILE A 180 5.68 -39.61 9.66
N GLU A 181 6.17 -40.55 8.85
CA GLU A 181 5.51 -41.02 7.63
C GLU A 181 4.46 -42.09 7.97
N PRO A 182 3.28 -42.10 7.32
CA PRO A 182 2.32 -43.19 7.46
C PRO A 182 2.74 -44.38 6.59
N GLN A 183 2.81 -45.56 7.20
CA GLN A 183 3.03 -46.84 6.52
C GLN A 183 1.75 -47.33 5.83
N ASP A 184 1.91 -47.75 4.58
CA ASP A 184 0.93 -48.48 3.78
C ASP A 184 0.54 -49.81 4.41
N LYS A 185 -0.78 -50.03 4.60
CA LYS A 185 -1.43 -51.35 4.54
C LYS A 185 -2.91 -51.14 4.23
N ILE A 186 -3.39 -51.61 3.08
CA ILE A 186 -4.63 -52.39 2.94
C ILE A 186 -4.57 -53.17 1.61
N SER A 187 -4.67 -54.48 1.76
CA SER A 187 -4.76 -55.51 0.74
C SER A 187 -6.21 -55.72 0.26
N HIS A 188 -6.36 -56.04 -1.03
CA HIS A 188 -7.42 -56.83 -1.69
C HIS A 188 -8.91 -56.49 -1.44
N ILE A 189 -9.67 -56.23 -2.52
CA ILE A 189 -10.69 -57.15 -3.10
C ILE A 189 -11.53 -56.40 -4.19
N GLN A 190 -11.41 -56.93 -5.41
CA GLN A 190 -12.39 -57.17 -6.50
C GLN A 190 -13.53 -56.19 -6.86
N THR A 191 -13.34 -55.59 -8.05
CA THR A 191 -14.20 -55.60 -9.27
C THR A 191 -15.73 -55.35 -9.23
N LYS A 192 -16.11 -54.34 -10.04
CA LYS A 192 -17.19 -54.28 -11.07
C LYS A 192 -18.67 -54.11 -10.61
N PRO A 193 -19.60 -53.64 -11.49
CA PRO A 193 -19.67 -52.31 -12.12
C PRO A 193 -21.13 -51.76 -12.19
N ILE A 194 -21.37 -50.72 -13.02
CA ILE A 194 -22.61 -50.45 -13.82
C ILE A 194 -23.66 -49.42 -13.32
N ASN A 195 -23.75 -48.36 -14.16
CA ASN A 195 -24.89 -47.67 -14.80
C ASN A 195 -26.00 -46.90 -14.05
N LYS A 196 -26.32 -45.76 -14.71
CA LYS A 196 -27.66 -45.17 -15.00
C LYS A 196 -28.41 -44.69 -13.75
N THR A 197 -29.17 -43.61 -13.72
CA THR A 197 -29.85 -42.74 -14.68
C THR A 197 -30.43 -41.62 -13.78
N ASP A 198 -30.47 -40.38 -14.23
CA ASP A 198 -31.75 -39.74 -14.54
C ASP A 198 -31.62 -38.22 -14.75
N THR A 199 -32.11 -37.87 -15.92
CA THR A 199 -32.64 -36.61 -16.39
C THR A 199 -33.67 -35.99 -15.44
N GLN A 200 -33.74 -34.66 -15.37
CA GLN A 200 -34.86 -33.89 -15.98
C GLN A 200 -34.87 -32.39 -15.60
N LYS A 201 -35.03 -31.56 -16.67
CA LYS A 201 -35.97 -30.41 -16.84
C LYS A 201 -35.80 -29.18 -15.93
N CYS A 202 -35.93 -27.92 -16.37
CA CYS A 202 -36.66 -27.29 -17.48
C CYS A 202 -36.06 -25.87 -17.77
N ILE A 203 -35.84 -25.45 -19.03
CA ILE A 203 -36.69 -24.62 -19.93
C ILE A 203 -36.58 -23.08 -19.69
N SER A 204 -35.82 -22.36 -20.56
CA SER A 204 -36.19 -21.35 -21.61
C SER A 204 -36.40 -19.92 -21.06
N VAL A 205 -36.05 -18.79 -21.71
CA VAL A 205 -36.30 -18.23 -23.07
C VAL A 205 -35.20 -17.13 -23.28
N TYR A 206 -34.58 -16.82 -24.44
CA TYR A 206 -35.10 -16.33 -25.72
C TYR A 206 -34.03 -16.43 -26.85
N ALA A 207 -34.55 -16.56 -28.07
CA ALA A 207 -33.94 -16.57 -29.40
C ALA A 207 -33.02 -15.36 -29.70
N GLY A 208 -32.06 -15.38 -30.63
CA GLY A 208 -31.89 -16.25 -31.79
C GLY A 208 -31.96 -15.42 -33.08
N SER A 209 -30.80 -15.23 -33.70
CA SER A 209 -30.54 -14.59 -34.99
C SER A 209 -31.12 -15.38 -36.18
N LYS A 210 -31.18 -14.75 -37.38
CA LYS A 210 -31.35 -15.42 -38.69
C LYS A 210 -30.29 -14.94 -39.70
N ASP A 211 -29.28 -15.76 -39.88
CA ASP A 211 -28.83 -16.49 -41.09
C ASP A 211 -28.99 -16.00 -42.56
N LEU A 212 -27.88 -16.26 -43.29
CA LEU A 212 -27.68 -16.96 -44.60
C LEU A 212 -27.45 -16.20 -45.93
N GLY A 213 -26.35 -16.57 -46.63
CA GLY A 213 -26.38 -16.92 -48.07
C GLY A 213 -25.16 -16.64 -48.99
N GLN A 214 -24.42 -17.71 -49.38
CA GLN A 214 -23.76 -18.03 -50.70
C GLN A 214 -22.63 -17.10 -51.26
N GLY A 215 -21.56 -17.50 -51.97
CA GLY A 215 -20.97 -18.75 -52.50
C GLY A 215 -19.97 -18.45 -53.67
N LYS A 216 -19.07 -19.41 -54.01
CA LYS A 216 -18.23 -19.63 -55.26
C LYS A 216 -16.72 -19.21 -55.28
N THR A 217 -15.78 -20.19 -55.35
CA THR A 217 -14.92 -20.73 -56.49
C THR A 217 -13.58 -19.97 -56.66
N ASP A 218 -12.36 -20.51 -56.94
CA ASP A 218 -11.83 -21.79 -57.45
C ASP A 218 -10.30 -21.93 -57.17
N SER A 219 -9.82 -23.18 -57.03
CA SER A 219 -8.58 -23.87 -57.53
C SER A 219 -7.19 -23.16 -57.50
N GLN A 220 -6.02 -23.76 -57.14
CA GLN A 220 -5.41 -25.00 -57.65
C GLN A 220 -4.08 -25.37 -56.91
N THR A 221 -3.75 -26.69 -56.87
CA THR A 221 -2.41 -27.37 -56.72
C THR A 221 -1.65 -27.32 -55.36
N THR A 222 -1.06 -28.35 -54.73
CA THR A 222 -0.60 -29.73 -55.07
C THR A 222 -0.52 -30.68 -53.84
N ARG A 223 -0.85 -31.97 -54.06
CA ARG A 223 -0.31 -33.27 -53.54
C ARG A 223 0.25 -33.44 -52.09
N ASP A 224 -0.55 -34.14 -51.28
CA ASP A 224 -0.31 -35.33 -50.43
C ASP A 224 1.13 -35.77 -50.03
N THR A 225 1.45 -35.77 -48.72
CA THR A 225 1.45 -36.98 -47.86
C THR A 225 1.79 -36.71 -46.37
N ARG A 226 0.79 -36.91 -45.50
CA ARG A 226 0.78 -37.47 -44.12
C ARG A 226 2.01 -37.30 -43.18
N LYS A 227 1.90 -36.42 -42.18
CA LYS A 227 1.52 -36.72 -40.77
C LYS A 227 1.66 -35.44 -39.90
N ASP A 228 0.84 -35.37 -38.85
CA ASP A 228 0.83 -34.37 -37.77
C ASP A 228 0.03 -33.08 -38.00
N LEU A 229 -1.30 -33.23 -37.98
CA LEU A 229 -2.23 -32.15 -37.64
C LEU A 229 -2.23 -31.93 -36.12
N GLN A 230 -1.60 -30.84 -35.67
CA GLN A 230 -2.18 -29.85 -34.75
C GLN A 230 -1.10 -28.80 -34.42
N GLN A 231 -0.99 -27.80 -35.29
CA GLN A 231 -0.23 -26.59 -35.02
C GLN A 231 -1.12 -25.39 -35.40
N GLN A 232 -1.07 -24.36 -34.56
CA GLN A 232 -1.71 -23.03 -34.67
C GLN A 232 -3.16 -22.89 -34.15
N VAL A 233 -3.27 -22.76 -32.82
CA VAL A 233 -3.66 -21.46 -32.26
C VAL A 233 -2.57 -21.07 -31.28
N ILE A 234 -1.53 -20.42 -31.79
CA ILE A 234 -0.56 -19.70 -30.96
C ILE A 234 -1.26 -18.38 -30.63
N CYS A 235 -2.01 -18.36 -29.53
CA CYS A 235 -2.37 -17.09 -28.90
C CYS A 235 -1.09 -16.42 -28.41
N ASP A 236 -1.04 -15.13 -28.71
CA ASP A 236 0.03 -14.19 -28.43
C ASP A 236 0.80 -14.45 -27.14
N ARG A 237 2.09 -14.70 -27.34
CA ARG A 237 3.13 -14.45 -26.35
C ARG A 237 3.20 -12.95 -26.13
N GLY A 238 3.13 -12.54 -24.86
CA GLY A 238 3.52 -11.19 -24.46
C GLY A 238 2.59 -10.55 -23.44
N VAL A 239 2.25 -11.24 -22.34
CA VAL A 239 1.93 -10.49 -21.13
C VAL A 239 3.26 -9.92 -20.65
N ALA A 240 3.54 -8.70 -21.11
CA ALA A 240 4.61 -7.87 -20.60
C ALA A 240 4.57 -7.94 -19.07
N GLN A 241 5.73 -8.21 -18.46
CA GLN A 241 5.91 -8.09 -17.02
C GLN A 241 5.34 -6.72 -16.61
N ILE A 242 4.20 -6.74 -15.91
CA ILE A 242 3.73 -5.55 -15.21
C ILE A 242 4.78 -5.34 -14.13
N ASP A 243 5.69 -4.41 -14.42
CA ASP A 243 6.67 -3.90 -13.48
C ASP A 243 5.86 -3.33 -12.30
N LYS A 244 5.73 -4.14 -11.24
CA LYS A 244 4.92 -3.81 -10.07
C LYS A 244 5.58 -2.63 -9.40
N THR A 245 5.05 -1.43 -9.64
CA THR A 245 5.36 -0.27 -8.79
C THR A 245 5.08 -0.71 -7.35
N PRO A 246 6.03 -0.58 -6.41
CA PRO A 246 5.91 -1.10 -5.05
C PRO A 246 4.79 -0.41 -4.23
N HIS A 247 4.06 0.53 -4.82
CA HIS A 247 3.10 1.38 -4.16
C HIS A 247 1.93 1.75 -5.07
N ILE A 248 0.72 1.82 -4.49
CA ILE A 248 -0.50 2.34 -5.13
C ILE A 248 -0.53 3.85 -4.92
N PRO A 249 -0.48 4.69 -5.97
CA PRO A 249 -0.55 6.14 -5.82
C PRO A 249 -1.84 6.58 -5.10
N VAL A 250 -1.70 7.55 -4.20
CA VAL A 250 -2.82 8.09 -3.43
C VAL A 250 -3.68 8.95 -4.35
N LEU A 251 -5.00 8.77 -4.31
CA LEU A 251 -5.98 9.53 -5.10
C LEU A 251 -5.73 9.49 -6.61
N LEU A 252 -5.13 8.40 -7.14
CA LEU A 252 -4.77 8.27 -8.56
C LEU A 252 -5.89 8.70 -9.51
N GLU A 253 -7.06 8.08 -9.38
CA GLU A 253 -8.22 8.37 -10.24
C GLU A 253 -8.67 9.83 -10.14
N HIS A 254 -8.61 10.43 -8.95
CA HIS A 254 -8.97 11.84 -8.76
C HIS A 254 -7.96 12.77 -9.43
N VAL A 255 -6.67 12.42 -9.40
CA VAL A 255 -5.63 13.18 -10.09
C VAL A 255 -5.82 13.07 -11.60
N LEU A 256 -6.05 11.86 -12.14
CA LEU A 256 -6.31 11.67 -13.57
C LEU A 256 -7.56 12.45 -14.02
N ASP A 257 -8.67 12.40 -13.28
CA ASP A 257 -9.87 13.21 -13.55
C ASP A 257 -9.57 14.72 -13.50
N THR A 258 -8.73 15.15 -12.57
CA THR A 258 -8.33 16.57 -12.45
C THR A 258 -7.58 17.03 -13.70
N PHE A 259 -6.64 16.23 -14.20
CA PHE A 259 -5.90 16.53 -15.42
C PHE A 259 -6.77 16.43 -16.67
N ASP A 260 -7.70 15.49 -16.75
CA ASP A 260 -8.63 15.36 -17.87
C ASP A 260 -9.51 16.59 -18.07
N ARG A 261 -9.93 17.24 -16.98
CA ARG A 261 -10.66 18.51 -17.03
C ARG A 261 -9.89 19.61 -17.76
N VAL A 262 -8.57 19.53 -17.82
CA VAL A 262 -7.71 20.53 -18.45
C VAL A 262 -7.19 20.06 -19.80
N PHE A 263 -6.92 18.76 -19.96
CA PHE A 263 -6.20 18.23 -21.12
C PHE A 263 -7.08 17.51 -22.14
N ILE A 264 -8.29 17.09 -21.77
CA ILE A 264 -9.20 16.33 -22.64
C ILE A 264 -10.44 17.16 -23.00
N PRO A 265 -10.55 17.70 -24.24
CA PRO A 265 -11.67 18.54 -24.65
C PRO A 265 -13.05 17.87 -24.60
N THR A 266 -13.08 16.53 -24.71
CA THR A 266 -14.31 15.73 -24.65
C THR A 266 -14.75 15.45 -23.21
N HIS A 267 -13.98 15.84 -22.21
CA HIS A 267 -14.32 15.65 -20.80
C HIS A 267 -15.52 16.55 -20.43
N THR A 268 -16.51 15.99 -19.72
CA THR A 268 -17.77 16.70 -19.37
C THR A 268 -17.55 18.00 -18.60
N HIS A 269 -16.42 18.11 -17.90
CA HIS A 269 -16.03 19.28 -17.12
C HIS A 269 -14.78 19.97 -17.68
N TYR A 270 -14.59 19.96 -19.00
CA TYR A 270 -13.46 20.62 -19.63
C TYR A 270 -13.47 22.14 -19.35
N ILE A 271 -12.33 22.68 -18.90
CA ILE A 271 -12.23 24.09 -18.45
C ILE A 271 -11.21 24.93 -19.21
N ALA A 272 -10.23 24.30 -19.87
CA ALA A 272 -9.20 25.06 -20.57
C ALA A 272 -9.78 25.61 -21.88
N LYS A 273 -9.57 26.89 -22.19
CA LYS A 273 -9.82 27.42 -23.56
C LYS A 273 -8.77 26.95 -24.58
N LYS A 274 -7.84 26.09 -24.15
CA LYS A 274 -6.71 25.62 -24.91
C LYS A 274 -7.11 24.48 -25.87
N SER A 275 -6.26 24.24 -26.86
CA SER A 275 -6.20 22.94 -27.55
C SER A 275 -5.71 21.85 -26.56
N PRO A 276 -6.00 20.55 -26.79
CA PRO A 276 -5.40 19.44 -26.03
C PRO A 276 -3.87 19.53 -26.01
N ILE A 277 -3.19 18.81 -25.10
CA ILE A 277 -1.72 18.72 -25.04
C ILE A 277 -1.18 18.58 -26.47
N LYS A 278 -0.43 19.59 -26.94
CA LYS A 278 0.17 19.61 -28.27
C LYS A 278 1.59 20.12 -28.13
N ASN A 279 2.53 19.45 -28.79
CA ASN A 279 3.94 19.84 -28.90
C ASN A 279 4.66 19.99 -27.55
N LYS A 280 5.19 18.88 -27.01
CA LYS A 280 6.13 18.85 -25.89
C LYS A 280 5.71 19.69 -24.67
N GLU A 281 4.49 19.50 -24.19
CA GLU A 281 4.10 20.13 -22.93
C GLU A 281 4.70 19.38 -21.75
N VAL A 282 5.22 20.14 -20.80
CA VAL A 282 5.97 19.63 -19.66
C VAL A 282 5.11 19.74 -18.40
N LEU A 283 5.00 18.63 -17.68
CA LEU A 283 4.51 18.56 -16.30
C LEU A 283 5.71 18.41 -15.37
N ILE A 284 5.72 19.17 -14.28
CA ILE A 284 6.70 18.97 -13.21
C ILE A 284 6.03 18.15 -12.11
N ASP A 285 6.58 16.98 -11.78
CA ASP A 285 6.21 16.20 -10.59
C ASP A 285 7.21 16.54 -9.48
N CYS A 286 6.81 17.37 -8.53
CA CYS A 286 7.68 17.88 -7.46
C CYS A 286 8.04 16.82 -6.40
N THR A 287 7.38 15.66 -6.43
CA THR A 287 7.49 14.62 -5.38
C THR A 287 7.38 13.25 -6.04
N LEU A 288 8.33 12.96 -6.93
CA LEU A 288 8.28 11.83 -7.85
C LEU A 288 8.06 10.49 -7.14
N GLY A 289 8.69 10.27 -5.97
CA GLY A 289 8.62 9.02 -5.23
C GLY A 289 8.99 7.83 -6.11
N PHE A 290 8.21 6.76 -6.10
CA PHE A 290 8.42 5.60 -7.01
C PHE A 290 7.73 5.76 -8.38
N GLY A 291 7.38 6.99 -8.76
CA GLY A 291 6.94 7.33 -10.11
C GLY A 291 5.56 6.83 -10.51
N GLY A 292 4.78 6.22 -9.61
CA GLY A 292 3.48 5.63 -9.97
C GLY A 292 2.47 6.63 -10.55
N MET A 293 2.44 7.87 -10.03
CA MET A 293 1.58 8.93 -10.56
C MET A 293 2.10 9.43 -11.92
N SER A 294 3.40 9.73 -12.00
CA SER A 294 4.07 10.15 -13.24
C SER A 294 3.92 9.12 -14.37
N LYS A 295 4.09 7.83 -14.08
CA LYS A 295 3.90 6.72 -15.02
C LYS A 295 2.47 6.70 -15.57
N ALA A 296 1.46 6.77 -14.70
CA ALA A 296 0.06 6.79 -15.12
C ALA A 296 -0.27 8.00 -16.01
N LEU A 297 0.32 9.17 -15.74
CA LEU A 297 0.16 10.36 -16.56
C LEU A 297 0.86 10.23 -17.93
N LEU A 298 2.07 9.68 -17.98
CA LEU A 298 2.80 9.41 -19.23
C LEU A 298 2.13 8.36 -20.13
N GLU A 299 1.50 7.35 -19.52
CA GLU A 299 0.70 6.34 -20.21
C GLU A 299 -0.61 6.94 -20.77
N ARG A 300 -1.24 7.83 -19.99
CA ARG A 300 -2.51 8.46 -20.36
C ARG A 300 -2.36 9.53 -21.45
N TYR A 301 -1.24 10.26 -21.44
CA TYR A 301 -1.01 11.40 -22.33
C TYR A 301 0.26 11.19 -23.18
N PRO A 302 0.14 10.71 -24.44
CA PRO A 302 1.28 10.39 -25.31
C PRO A 302 2.25 11.56 -25.57
N ASP A 303 1.74 12.79 -25.63
CA ASP A 303 2.54 13.98 -25.92
C ASP A 303 3.07 14.70 -24.66
N LEU A 304 2.80 14.14 -23.47
CA LEU A 304 3.25 14.69 -22.20
C LEU A 304 4.72 14.36 -21.93
N TYR A 305 5.45 15.36 -21.45
CA TYR A 305 6.80 15.22 -20.90
C TYR A 305 6.72 15.46 -19.39
N ILE A 306 7.48 14.69 -18.61
CA ILE A 306 7.55 14.84 -17.15
C ILE A 306 8.99 15.09 -16.72
N ILE A 307 9.17 16.12 -15.90
CA ILE A 307 10.38 16.32 -15.09
C ILE A 307 10.02 16.00 -13.64
N GLY A 308 10.54 14.88 -13.13
CA GLY A 308 10.34 14.42 -11.76
C GLY A 308 11.44 14.89 -10.82
N ILE A 309 11.05 15.50 -9.70
CA ILE A 309 11.94 15.96 -8.64
C ILE A 309 11.78 15.03 -7.43
N ASP A 310 12.90 14.58 -6.86
CA ASP A 310 12.89 13.92 -5.54
C ASP A 310 14.22 14.19 -4.83
N ARG A 311 14.19 14.11 -3.50
CA ARG A 311 15.38 14.23 -2.64
C ARG A 311 16.03 12.87 -2.39
N ASP A 312 15.26 11.79 -2.51
CA ASP A 312 15.74 10.44 -2.28
C ASP A 312 16.38 9.89 -3.56
N SER A 313 17.72 9.78 -3.57
CA SER A 313 18.46 9.28 -4.74
C SER A 313 18.03 7.86 -5.14
N TYR A 314 17.61 7.04 -4.17
CA TYR A 314 17.11 5.69 -4.43
C TYR A 314 15.82 5.70 -5.26
N ALA A 315 14.92 6.64 -4.99
CA ALA A 315 13.70 6.83 -5.75
C ALA A 315 14.03 7.22 -7.20
N LEU A 316 14.99 8.13 -7.40
CA LEU A 316 15.41 8.55 -8.74
C LEU A 316 16.06 7.42 -9.54
N GLU A 317 16.95 6.65 -8.93
CA GLU A 317 17.60 5.50 -9.56
C GLU A 317 16.59 4.41 -9.98
N TYR A 318 15.59 4.15 -9.12
CA TYR A 318 14.50 3.23 -9.44
C TYR A 318 13.73 3.69 -10.68
N ASN A 319 13.36 4.98 -10.71
CA ASN A 319 12.58 5.57 -11.78
C ASN A 319 13.32 5.64 -13.12
N GLN A 320 14.63 5.91 -13.10
CA GLN A 320 15.44 5.87 -14.33
C GLN A 320 15.37 4.50 -15.01
N LYS A 321 15.29 3.42 -14.24
CA LYS A 321 15.15 2.05 -14.77
C LYS A 321 13.71 1.74 -15.19
N SER A 322 12.74 1.99 -14.30
CA SER A 322 11.33 1.59 -14.51
C SER A 322 10.61 2.45 -15.56
N MET A 323 11.07 3.68 -15.80
CA MET A 323 10.51 4.60 -16.80
C MET A 323 11.38 4.73 -18.06
N ALA A 324 12.36 3.84 -18.27
CA ALA A 324 13.20 3.86 -19.47
C ALA A 324 12.40 3.76 -20.78
N ILE A 325 11.23 3.09 -20.76
CA ILE A 325 10.33 2.97 -21.92
C ILE A 325 9.78 4.31 -22.41
N PHE A 326 9.77 5.34 -21.56
CA PHE A 326 9.29 6.67 -21.92
C PHE A 326 10.35 7.54 -22.62
N GLY A 327 11.61 7.09 -22.64
CA GLY A 327 12.72 7.78 -23.29
C GLY A 327 12.84 9.24 -22.84
N ASP A 328 13.03 10.16 -23.79
CA ASP A 328 13.20 11.58 -23.53
C ASP A 328 11.97 12.28 -22.91
N ARG A 329 10.81 11.59 -22.88
CA ARG A 329 9.60 12.12 -22.23
C ARG A 329 9.69 12.12 -20.71
N PHE A 330 10.66 11.45 -20.13
CA PHE A 330 10.84 11.40 -18.69
C PHE A 330 12.26 11.79 -18.29
N GLN A 331 12.38 12.79 -17.41
CA GLN A 331 13.65 13.21 -16.85
C GLN A 331 13.54 13.34 -15.33
N THR A 332 14.66 13.16 -14.64
CA THR A 332 14.74 13.32 -13.18
C THR A 332 15.67 14.46 -12.78
N ARG A 333 15.38 15.08 -11.63
CA ARG A 333 16.22 16.09 -10.97
C ARG A 333 16.33 15.72 -9.49
N HIS A 334 17.56 15.64 -8.99
CA HIS A 334 17.84 15.35 -7.58
C HIS A 334 17.91 16.62 -6.77
N GLY A 335 17.05 16.73 -5.75
CA GLY A 335 17.10 17.80 -4.76
C GLY A 335 15.74 18.27 -4.29
N ASP A 336 15.76 19.41 -3.59
CA ASP A 336 14.58 20.04 -3.00
C ASP A 336 13.71 20.71 -4.06
N PHE A 337 12.44 20.28 -4.19
CA PHE A 337 11.52 20.93 -5.12
C PHE A 337 11.31 22.42 -4.84
N GLY A 338 11.33 22.86 -3.57
CA GLY A 338 11.18 24.28 -3.23
C GLY A 338 12.34 25.14 -3.72
N THR A 339 13.50 24.54 -3.95
CA THR A 339 14.68 25.22 -4.49
C THR A 339 14.77 25.05 -6.01
N LEU A 340 14.51 23.86 -6.53
CA LEU A 340 14.71 23.52 -7.95
C LEU A 340 13.59 24.02 -8.87
N LEU A 341 12.35 24.11 -8.37
CA LEU A 341 11.18 24.42 -9.20
C LEU A 341 11.33 25.73 -9.99
N PRO A 342 11.76 26.88 -9.43
CA PRO A 342 12.00 28.10 -10.20
C PRO A 342 12.98 27.93 -11.36
N TYR A 343 14.07 27.19 -11.14
CA TYR A 343 15.09 26.97 -12.17
C TYR A 343 14.55 26.10 -13.30
N ILE A 344 13.79 25.05 -12.97
CA ILE A 344 13.19 24.15 -13.95
C ILE A 344 12.12 24.88 -14.77
N ILE A 345 11.28 25.71 -14.13
CA ILE A 345 10.31 26.56 -14.84
C ILE A 345 11.02 27.45 -15.86
N ASN A 346 12.11 28.11 -15.45
CA ASN A 346 12.90 28.96 -16.33
C ASN A 346 13.60 28.15 -17.45
N GLU A 347 14.13 26.96 -17.16
CA GLU A 347 14.72 26.05 -18.16
C GLU A 347 13.70 25.67 -19.24
N ILE A 348 12.48 25.29 -18.83
CA ILE A 348 11.38 24.95 -19.75
C ILE A 348 11.07 26.15 -20.64
N GLN A 349 10.93 27.35 -20.07
CA GLN A 349 10.63 28.56 -20.82
C GLN A 349 11.74 28.91 -21.83
N GLN A 350 13.01 28.81 -21.43
CA GLN A 350 14.15 29.09 -22.32
C GLN A 350 14.27 28.09 -23.47
N SER A 351 13.87 26.84 -23.25
CA SER A 351 13.87 25.79 -24.29
C SER A 351 12.75 25.94 -25.33
N GLY A 352 11.85 26.90 -25.16
CA GLY A 352 10.67 27.08 -26.02
C GLY A 352 9.55 26.07 -25.78
N ASN A 353 9.71 25.18 -24.78
CA ASN A 353 8.66 24.27 -24.33
C ASN A 353 7.64 25.01 -23.43
N ARG A 354 6.49 24.39 -23.21
CA ARG A 354 5.43 24.96 -22.37
C ARG A 354 5.21 24.12 -21.13
N LEU A 355 5.19 24.77 -19.96
CA LEU A 355 4.72 24.15 -18.73
C LEU A 355 3.18 24.02 -18.81
N CYS A 356 2.65 22.83 -18.54
CA CYS A 356 1.20 22.59 -18.52
C CYS A 356 0.67 22.18 -17.14
N GLY A 357 1.54 21.71 -16.26
CA GLY A 357 1.16 21.37 -14.91
C GLY A 357 2.31 21.37 -13.92
N VAL A 358 1.93 21.46 -12.65
CA VAL A 358 2.78 21.15 -11.50
C VAL A 358 1.98 20.22 -10.59
N LEU A 359 2.55 19.05 -10.29
CA LEU A 359 2.00 18.05 -9.39
C LEU A 359 2.86 17.96 -8.13
N ALA A 360 2.24 17.90 -6.95
CA ALA A 360 2.96 17.66 -5.69
C ALA A 360 2.14 16.81 -4.71
N ASP A 361 2.62 15.60 -4.43
CA ASP A 361 2.22 14.72 -3.35
C ASP A 361 3.15 14.94 -2.14
N ILE A 362 2.83 15.95 -1.32
CA ILE A 362 3.72 16.47 -0.25
C ILE A 362 3.76 15.58 1.00
N GLY A 363 3.35 14.32 0.90
CA GLY A 363 3.42 13.33 1.96
C GLY A 363 4.79 12.69 2.09
N VAL A 364 4.84 11.67 2.95
CA VAL A 364 5.96 10.73 3.00
C VAL A 364 5.73 9.60 2.01
N SER A 365 6.78 9.19 1.32
CA SER A 365 6.69 8.04 0.42
C SER A 365 6.49 6.75 1.21
N SER A 366 5.90 5.78 0.55
CA SER A 366 5.54 4.55 1.25
C SER A 366 6.74 3.74 1.70
N TYR A 367 7.77 3.73 0.88
CA TYR A 367 9.07 3.20 1.20
C TYR A 367 9.69 3.83 2.45
N GLN A 368 9.56 5.16 2.64
CA GLN A 368 10.08 5.82 3.84
C GLN A 368 9.38 5.36 5.12
N LEU A 369 8.07 5.09 5.05
CA LEU A 369 7.29 4.56 6.18
C LEU A 369 7.56 3.07 6.43
N ASP A 370 7.76 2.28 5.37
CA ASP A 370 7.92 0.82 5.45
C ASP A 370 9.37 0.43 5.81
N THR A 371 10.34 1.29 5.51
CA THR A 371 11.75 1.10 5.87
C THR A 371 11.98 1.55 7.31
N ILE A 372 11.90 0.61 8.25
CA ILE A 372 11.98 0.86 9.71
C ILE A 372 13.22 1.68 10.08
N GLU A 373 14.34 1.45 9.40
CA GLU A 373 15.62 2.12 9.66
C GLU A 373 15.56 3.63 9.38
N ARG A 374 14.62 4.10 8.53
CA ARG A 374 14.43 5.52 8.21
C ARG A 374 13.79 6.32 9.36
N GLY A 375 13.23 5.67 10.38
CA GLY A 375 12.75 6.36 11.57
C GLY A 375 11.42 7.12 11.41
N PHE A 376 10.69 6.97 10.30
CA PHE A 376 9.40 7.66 10.10
C PHE A 376 8.23 6.97 10.81
N SER A 377 8.34 5.67 11.08
CA SER A 377 7.31 4.88 11.77
C SER A 377 7.48 4.96 13.29
N PHE A 378 6.36 4.91 14.03
CA PHE A 378 6.39 4.76 15.49
C PHE A 378 7.09 3.48 15.92
N HIS A 379 7.07 2.44 15.10
CA HIS A 379 7.72 1.17 15.43
C HIS A 379 9.22 1.18 15.14
N ALA A 380 9.76 2.29 14.63
CA ALA A 380 11.17 2.42 14.37
C ALA A 380 11.98 2.48 15.66
N ASN A 381 13.12 1.82 15.65
CA ASN A 381 14.09 1.88 16.74
C ASN A 381 15.06 3.08 16.59
N THR A 382 14.99 3.81 15.47
CA THR A 382 15.86 4.94 15.13
C THR A 382 15.07 6.26 15.06
N LEU A 383 15.71 7.37 15.45
CA LEU A 383 15.20 8.74 15.29
C LEU A 383 15.95 9.44 14.15
N ASP A 384 15.68 9.06 12.90
CA ASP A 384 16.30 9.69 11.73
C ASP A 384 15.36 10.71 11.08
N MET A 385 14.30 10.23 10.41
CA MET A 385 13.26 11.03 9.72
C MET A 385 13.78 11.94 8.60
N ARG A 386 15.03 11.80 8.15
CA ARG A 386 15.53 12.55 6.99
C ARG A 386 14.96 11.96 5.69
N MET A 387 14.42 12.82 4.83
CA MET A 387 14.05 12.48 3.46
C MET A 387 15.29 12.37 2.56
N ASP A 388 16.24 13.29 2.73
CA ASP A 388 17.58 13.23 2.14
C ASP A 388 18.59 12.73 3.17
N ARG A 389 19.23 11.57 2.95
CA ARG A 389 20.21 11.03 3.89
C ARG A 389 21.54 11.80 3.91
N THR A 390 21.78 12.65 2.92
CA THR A 390 22.99 13.48 2.84
C THR A 390 22.92 14.68 3.79
N GLN A 391 21.72 15.10 4.22
CA GLN A 391 21.56 16.23 5.14
C GLN A 391 22.03 15.88 6.57
N THR A 392 22.58 16.87 7.27
CA THR A 392 23.13 16.68 8.62
C THR A 392 22.06 16.57 9.69
N LEU A 393 21.05 17.45 9.66
CA LEU A 393 20.02 17.51 10.70
C LEU A 393 19.10 16.30 10.63
N ASN A 394 18.94 15.58 11.75
CA ASN A 394 18.00 14.46 11.91
C ASN A 394 17.17 14.61 13.20
N ALA A 395 16.14 13.76 13.36
CA ALA A 395 15.25 13.84 14.51
C ALA A 395 15.97 13.59 15.84
N ASP A 396 16.97 12.71 15.85
CA ASP A 396 17.82 12.43 17.03
C ASP A 396 18.55 13.70 17.51
N MET A 397 19.13 14.46 16.58
CA MET A 397 19.79 15.73 16.87
C MET A 397 18.80 16.74 17.44
N ILE A 398 17.63 16.92 16.81
CA ILE A 398 16.61 17.85 17.31
C ILE A 398 16.24 17.51 18.75
N VAL A 399 15.84 16.26 19.02
CA VAL A 399 15.35 15.85 20.34
C VAL A 399 16.44 15.92 21.41
N ASN A 400 17.69 15.57 21.06
CA ASN A 400 18.78 15.47 22.03
C ASN A 400 19.64 16.73 22.17
N THR A 401 19.56 17.71 21.27
CA THR A 401 20.46 18.88 21.31
C THR A 401 19.72 20.22 21.41
N TYR A 402 18.49 20.33 20.90
CA TYR A 402 17.79 21.61 20.91
C TYR A 402 17.45 22.06 22.33
N SER A 403 17.37 23.37 22.51
CA SER A 403 16.95 23.98 23.76
C SER A 403 15.48 23.67 24.04
N LYS A 404 15.07 23.88 25.30
CA LYS A 404 13.66 23.77 25.70
C LYS A 404 12.75 24.66 24.84
N TYR A 405 13.17 25.89 24.56
CA TYR A 405 12.38 26.84 23.79
C TYR A 405 12.17 26.38 22.34
N GLU A 406 13.25 25.92 21.69
CA GLU A 406 13.17 25.42 20.30
C GLU A 406 12.27 24.18 20.20
N LEU A 407 12.37 23.25 21.16
CA LEU A 407 11.48 22.08 21.20
C LEU A 407 10.02 22.49 21.45
N GLU A 408 9.77 23.48 22.31
CA GLU A 408 8.41 23.99 22.54
C GLU A 408 7.81 24.56 21.26
N GLU A 409 8.57 25.34 20.49
CA GLU A 409 8.13 25.90 19.21
C GLU A 409 7.84 24.80 18.18
N ILE A 410 8.70 23.79 18.04
CA ILE A 410 8.48 22.65 17.14
C ILE A 410 7.18 21.92 17.48
N PHE A 411 7.01 21.47 18.73
CA PHE A 411 5.86 20.66 19.11
C PHE A 411 4.55 21.43 19.15
N LYS A 412 4.61 22.74 19.44
CA LYS A 412 3.46 23.63 19.41
C LYS A 412 3.03 23.93 17.97
N ASN A 413 3.95 24.36 17.12
CA ASN A 413 3.62 24.90 15.80
C ASN A 413 3.46 23.79 14.74
N TYR A 414 4.29 22.76 14.76
CA TYR A 414 4.26 21.69 13.76
C TYR A 414 3.46 20.46 14.20
N GLY A 415 3.38 20.23 15.52
CA GLY A 415 2.59 19.13 16.08
C GLY A 415 1.17 19.52 16.49
N GLU A 416 0.85 20.82 16.60
CA GLU A 416 -0.39 21.33 17.20
C GLU A 416 -0.68 20.65 18.58
N ILE A 417 0.36 20.29 19.36
CA ILE A 417 0.24 19.51 20.60
C ILE A 417 -0.20 20.42 21.75
N ARG A 418 -1.35 20.12 22.38
CA ARG A 418 -1.88 20.94 23.49
C ARG A 418 -0.96 20.94 24.73
N GLU A 419 -0.46 19.79 25.15
CA GLU A 419 0.43 19.64 26.31
C GLU A 419 1.92 19.77 25.94
N TYR A 420 2.27 20.56 24.91
CA TYR A 420 3.65 20.67 24.41
C TYR A 420 4.67 21.02 25.50
N LYS A 421 4.35 21.93 26.43
CA LYS A 421 5.24 22.28 27.55
C LYS A 421 5.55 21.09 28.46
N LYS A 422 4.54 20.25 28.75
CA LYS A 422 4.69 19.04 29.55
C LYS A 422 5.57 18.02 28.82
N LEU A 423 5.31 17.82 27.52
CA LEU A 423 6.13 16.97 26.65
C LEU A 423 7.60 17.39 26.69
N VAL A 424 7.88 18.68 26.45
CA VAL A 424 9.26 19.17 26.42
C VAL A 424 9.93 19.05 27.78
N ASN A 425 9.23 19.36 28.88
CA ASN A 425 9.78 19.16 30.22
C ASN A 425 10.18 17.70 30.46
N LEU A 426 9.34 16.74 30.04
CA LEU A 426 9.66 15.31 30.14
C LEU A 426 10.86 14.92 29.29
N ILE A 427 10.96 15.44 28.05
CA ILE A 427 12.13 15.22 27.19
C ILE A 427 13.41 15.74 27.85
N ILE A 428 13.40 16.98 28.34
CA ILE A 428 14.57 17.60 28.97
C ILE A 428 14.97 16.84 30.24
N GLN A 429 14.00 16.43 31.06
CA GLN A 429 14.25 15.66 32.29
C GLN A 429 14.84 14.28 31.98
N GLU A 430 14.32 13.56 30.99
CA GLU A 430 14.83 12.25 30.62
C GLU A 430 16.21 12.36 29.97
N ARG A 431 16.46 13.45 29.23
CA ARG A 431 17.74 13.76 28.57
C ARG A 431 18.89 13.92 29.56
N THR A 432 18.63 14.42 30.79
CA THR A 432 19.69 14.53 31.81
C THR A 432 20.18 13.18 32.33
N GLN A 433 19.35 12.14 32.22
CA GLN A 433 19.71 10.79 32.67
C GLN A 433 20.40 10.01 31.55
N ARG A 434 19.87 10.10 30.34
CA ARG A 434 20.34 9.32 29.19
C ARG A 434 19.80 9.91 27.89
N LYS A 435 20.52 9.65 26.79
CA LYS A 435 20.08 10.00 25.44
C LYS A 435 18.65 9.50 25.17
N ILE A 436 17.83 10.34 24.56
CA ILE A 436 16.46 10.00 24.14
C ILE A 436 16.53 9.17 22.87
N THR A 437 15.96 7.98 22.94
CA THR A 437 15.81 7.00 21.85
C THR A 437 14.35 6.98 21.39
N ALA A 438 14.07 6.32 20.26
CA ALA A 438 12.73 6.27 19.69
C ALA A 438 11.69 5.64 20.64
N ASP A 439 12.06 4.57 21.34
CA ASP A 439 11.23 3.90 22.35
C ASP A 439 10.94 4.82 23.56
N LYS A 440 11.93 5.57 24.04
CA LYS A 440 11.75 6.53 25.14
C LYS A 440 10.84 7.66 24.74
N LEU A 441 11.00 8.20 23.53
CA LEU A 441 10.14 9.27 23.03
C LEU A 441 8.67 8.81 22.95
N GLN A 442 8.44 7.56 22.53
CA GLN A 442 7.10 6.96 22.56
C GLN A 442 6.56 6.80 23.99
N ASN A 443 7.39 6.32 24.93
CA ASN A 443 7.00 6.20 26.32
C ASN A 443 6.67 7.56 26.96
N ILE A 444 7.40 8.62 26.60
CA ILE A 444 7.08 9.99 27.00
C ILE A 444 5.73 10.42 26.40
N ALA A 445 5.48 10.10 25.12
CA ALA A 445 4.22 10.43 24.45
C ALA A 445 2.99 9.82 25.17
N LEU A 446 3.12 8.60 25.72
CA LEU A 446 2.06 7.93 26.48
C LEU A 446 1.73 8.62 27.82
N LYS A 447 2.65 9.44 28.36
CA LYS A 447 2.44 10.23 29.59
C LYS A 447 1.60 11.51 29.32
N LEU A 448 1.26 11.79 28.07
CA LEU A 448 0.43 12.93 27.68
C LEU A 448 -1.06 12.56 27.70
N HIS A 449 -1.88 13.43 28.28
CA HIS A 449 -3.33 13.31 28.20
C HIS A 449 -3.81 13.97 26.91
N THR A 450 -4.29 13.15 25.97
CA THR A 450 -4.91 13.68 24.76
C THR A 450 -6.42 13.50 24.79
N LYS A 451 -7.14 14.60 24.52
CA LYS A 451 -8.56 14.55 24.13
C LYS A 451 -8.74 14.30 22.62
N SER A 452 -7.64 14.24 21.87
CA SER A 452 -7.65 14.03 20.42
C SER A 452 -7.88 12.56 20.08
N LYS A 453 -8.51 12.32 18.92
CA LYS A 453 -8.62 10.97 18.33
C LYS A 453 -7.28 10.46 17.78
N ILE A 454 -6.29 11.34 17.62
CA ILE A 454 -4.97 11.03 17.08
C ILE A 454 -4.01 10.73 18.23
N HIS A 455 -3.22 9.66 18.09
CA HIS A 455 -2.24 9.25 19.08
C HIS A 455 -1.17 10.35 19.28
N PRO A 456 -0.78 10.69 20.53
CA PRO A 456 0.17 11.77 20.77
C PRO A 456 1.51 11.57 20.04
N ALA A 457 1.99 10.33 19.95
CA ALA A 457 3.22 10.02 19.22
C ALA A 457 3.13 10.41 17.73
N THR A 458 1.95 10.33 17.11
CA THR A 458 1.74 10.76 15.71
C THR A 458 2.01 12.24 15.53
N LEU A 459 1.55 13.08 16.45
CA LEU A 459 1.79 14.52 16.39
C LEU A 459 3.25 14.87 16.68
N ILE A 460 3.91 14.12 17.57
CA ILE A 460 5.33 14.29 17.88
C ILE A 460 6.19 13.96 16.66
N TYR A 461 5.94 12.81 16.03
CA TYR A 461 6.70 12.39 14.85
C TYR A 461 6.41 13.31 13.67
N GLN A 462 5.15 13.73 13.47
CA GLN A 462 4.80 14.74 12.47
C GLN A 462 5.59 16.04 12.70
N ALA A 463 5.65 16.54 13.94
CA ALA A 463 6.37 17.76 14.26
C ALA A 463 7.87 17.66 13.97
N LEU A 464 8.48 16.54 14.38
CA LEU A 464 9.90 16.27 14.12
C LEU A 464 10.17 16.12 12.62
N ARG A 465 9.33 15.39 11.90
CA ARG A 465 9.44 15.19 10.45
C ARG A 465 9.40 16.51 9.69
N ILE A 466 8.41 17.35 10.02
CA ILE A 466 8.28 18.71 9.47
C ILE A 466 9.54 19.53 9.75
N ALA A 467 10.05 19.50 10.99
CA ALA A 467 11.22 20.27 11.40
C ALA A 467 12.51 19.79 10.71
N VAL A 468 12.70 18.48 10.57
CA VAL A 468 13.89 17.89 9.93
C VAL A 468 13.95 18.24 8.45
N ASN A 469 12.82 18.25 7.75
CA ASN A 469 12.78 18.33 6.28
C ASN A 469 12.34 19.70 5.74
N ASP A 470 12.11 20.69 6.60
CA ASP A 470 11.53 22.00 6.25
C ASP A 470 10.24 21.88 5.42
N GLU A 471 9.38 20.91 5.74
CA GLU A 471 8.26 20.52 4.85
C GLU A 471 7.32 21.68 4.53
N LEU A 472 6.96 22.46 5.55
CA LEU A 472 6.08 23.62 5.37
C LEU A 472 6.78 24.76 4.63
N GLY A 473 8.07 24.99 4.86
CA GLY A 473 8.84 26.00 4.13
C GLY A 473 8.99 25.64 2.65
N GLN A 474 9.14 24.35 2.35
CA GLN A 474 9.23 23.83 0.98
C GLN A 474 7.90 23.95 0.25
N LEU A 475 6.79 23.64 0.91
CA LEU A 475 5.45 23.90 0.39
C LEU A 475 5.24 25.39 0.10
N GLN A 476 5.67 26.28 1.00
CA GLN A 476 5.58 27.73 0.78
C GLN A 476 6.40 28.19 -0.42
N LYS A 477 7.64 27.71 -0.56
CA LYS A 477 8.51 27.98 -1.72
C LYS A 477 7.89 27.47 -3.03
N LEU A 478 7.33 26.26 -3.03
CA LEU A 478 6.60 25.71 -4.18
C LEU A 478 5.45 26.62 -4.59
N LEU A 479 4.60 27.00 -3.64
CA LEU A 479 3.45 27.86 -3.91
C LEU A 479 3.88 29.24 -4.42
N ALA A 480 4.93 29.82 -3.84
CA ALA A 480 5.50 31.09 -4.30
C ALA A 480 6.03 30.99 -5.73
N SER A 481 6.70 29.89 -6.08
CA SER A 481 7.23 29.64 -7.43
C SER A 481 6.13 29.51 -8.48
N CYS A 482 4.94 29.05 -8.09
CA CYS A 482 3.79 28.93 -8.97
C CYS A 482 3.02 30.24 -9.17
N ALA A 483 3.35 31.30 -8.42
CA ALA A 483 2.50 32.47 -8.33
C ALA A 483 2.28 33.16 -9.69
N ASP A 484 3.27 33.16 -10.59
CA ASP A 484 3.20 33.90 -11.85
C ASP A 484 3.09 32.96 -13.07
N LEU A 485 2.59 31.74 -12.84
CA LEU A 485 2.29 30.80 -13.92
C LEU A 485 1.01 31.20 -14.65
N HIS A 486 0.91 30.80 -15.92
CA HIS A 486 -0.20 31.09 -16.82
C HIS A 486 -0.58 29.84 -17.61
N GLU A 487 -1.88 29.54 -17.71
CA GLU A 487 -2.40 28.33 -18.36
C GLU A 487 -1.81 27.02 -17.80
N VAL A 488 -1.47 27.01 -16.50
CA VAL A 488 -0.89 25.85 -15.79
C VAL A 488 -1.87 25.29 -14.78
N LEU A 489 -1.98 23.97 -14.70
CA LEU A 489 -2.68 23.27 -13.62
C LEU A 489 -1.73 22.97 -12.46
N LEU A 490 -1.99 23.55 -11.28
CA LEU A 490 -1.34 23.18 -10.03
C LEU A 490 -2.20 22.18 -9.26
N CYS A 491 -1.66 21.00 -9.00
CA CYS A 491 -2.34 19.86 -8.39
C CYS A 491 -1.54 19.40 -7.15
N ILE A 492 -2.11 19.55 -5.94
CA ILE A 492 -1.40 19.25 -4.69
C ILE A 492 -2.21 18.28 -3.81
N ILE A 493 -1.58 17.20 -3.34
CA ILE A 493 -2.12 16.25 -2.35
C ILE A 493 -1.46 16.50 -1.01
N SER A 494 -2.26 16.84 0.01
CA SER A 494 -1.81 17.04 1.40
C SER A 494 -2.34 15.95 2.33
N PHE A 495 -1.67 15.72 3.46
CA PHE A 495 -1.99 14.64 4.40
C PHE A 495 -2.33 15.12 5.81
N HIS A 496 -2.09 16.39 6.12
CA HIS A 496 -2.47 16.96 7.40
C HIS A 496 -2.99 18.40 7.32
N SER A 497 -3.52 18.88 8.45
CA SER A 497 -4.21 20.18 8.58
C SER A 497 -3.31 21.37 8.23
N LEU A 498 -2.04 21.33 8.64
CA LEU A 498 -1.10 22.44 8.42
C LEU A 498 -0.85 22.70 6.93
N GLU A 499 -0.52 21.66 6.16
CA GLU A 499 -0.36 21.71 4.70
C GLU A 499 -1.64 22.20 4.00
N ASP A 500 -2.76 21.53 4.26
CA ASP A 500 -4.06 21.84 3.64
C ASP A 500 -4.48 23.29 3.91
N ARG A 501 -4.15 23.83 5.09
CA ARG A 501 -4.40 25.23 5.46
C ARG A 501 -3.57 26.18 4.59
N ILE A 502 -2.26 25.94 4.48
CA ILE A 502 -1.35 26.76 3.66
C ILE A 502 -1.81 26.76 2.19
N ILE A 503 -2.11 25.59 1.61
CA ILE A 503 -2.57 25.48 0.22
C ILE A 503 -3.88 26.25 0.02
N LYS A 504 -4.87 26.00 0.88
CA LYS A 504 -6.19 26.62 0.80
C LYS A 504 -6.10 28.15 0.89
N ASP A 505 -5.31 28.66 1.83
CA ASP A 505 -5.22 30.10 2.05
C ASP A 505 -4.43 30.77 0.91
N THR A 506 -3.42 30.10 0.36
CA THR A 506 -2.71 30.58 -0.83
C THR A 506 -3.59 30.57 -2.09
N PHE A 507 -4.39 29.53 -2.32
CA PHE A 507 -5.32 29.49 -3.45
C PHE A 507 -6.38 30.58 -3.34
N LYS A 508 -6.83 30.93 -2.13
CA LYS A 508 -7.71 32.10 -1.92
C LYS A 508 -7.02 33.41 -2.28
N GLN A 509 -5.73 33.55 -1.98
CA GLN A 509 -4.95 34.72 -2.38
C GLN A 509 -4.81 34.80 -3.91
N PHE A 510 -4.49 33.68 -4.58
CA PHE A 510 -4.41 33.64 -6.05
C PHE A 510 -5.75 33.93 -6.73
N ALA A 511 -6.87 33.49 -6.16
CA ALA A 511 -8.20 33.78 -6.67
C ALA A 511 -8.70 35.21 -6.32
N LYS A 512 -7.95 35.98 -5.53
CA LYS A 512 -8.40 37.29 -5.04
C LYS A 512 -8.39 38.30 -6.19
N LYS A 513 -9.58 38.78 -6.56
CA LYS A 513 -9.74 39.80 -7.61
C LYS A 513 -9.29 41.19 -7.19
N CYS A 514 -9.49 41.53 -5.91
CA CYS A 514 -9.18 42.84 -5.35
C CYS A 514 -7.96 42.75 -4.43
N ILE A 515 -6.91 43.51 -4.73
CA ILE A 515 -5.69 43.59 -3.93
C ILE A 515 -5.58 44.89 -3.11
N CYS A 516 -6.66 45.70 -3.05
CA CYS A 516 -6.69 46.89 -2.21
C CYS A 516 -6.51 46.52 -0.73
N ASP A 517 -6.03 47.50 0.05
CA ASP A 517 -5.94 47.38 1.50
C ASP A 517 -7.32 47.06 2.10
N ALA A 518 -7.36 46.24 3.15
CA ALA A 518 -8.61 45.82 3.78
C ALA A 518 -9.40 46.98 4.40
N THR A 519 -8.75 48.10 4.71
CA THR A 519 -9.37 49.33 5.22
C THR A 519 -9.94 50.23 4.12
N SER A 520 -9.69 49.90 2.84
CA SER A 520 -10.22 50.66 1.71
C SER A 520 -11.74 50.48 1.58
N PHE A 521 -12.50 51.56 1.68
CA PHE A 521 -13.97 51.54 1.54
C PHE A 521 -14.45 51.26 0.10
N LYS A 522 -13.60 51.46 -0.92
CA LYS A 522 -13.89 51.18 -2.32
C LYS A 522 -12.69 50.54 -3.01
N CYS A 523 -12.95 49.65 -3.96
CA CYS A 523 -11.91 49.06 -4.79
C CYS A 523 -11.35 50.11 -5.76
N THR A 524 -10.03 50.31 -5.73
CA THR A 524 -9.29 51.20 -6.66
C THR A 524 -8.39 50.42 -7.62
N CYS A 525 -8.17 49.13 -7.37
CA CYS A 525 -7.28 48.28 -8.17
C CYS A 525 -7.93 47.73 -9.46
N GLY A 526 -9.20 48.02 -9.74
CA GLY A 526 -9.89 47.51 -10.94
C GLY A 526 -10.44 46.08 -10.84
N ASN A 527 -10.23 45.39 -9.71
CA ASN A 527 -10.85 44.09 -9.39
C ASN A 527 -10.60 42.97 -10.44
N ASN A 528 -9.45 42.97 -11.11
CA ASN A 528 -9.07 42.03 -12.16
C ASN A 528 -7.72 41.32 -11.90
N HIS A 529 -7.34 41.17 -10.62
CA HIS A 529 -6.04 40.61 -10.21
C HIS A 529 -6.04 39.10 -9.96
N ALA A 530 -7.15 38.41 -10.23
CA ALA A 530 -7.23 36.97 -10.01
C ALA A 530 -6.31 36.24 -10.98
N LYS A 531 -5.37 35.47 -10.45
CA LYS A 531 -4.39 34.68 -11.21
C LYS A 531 -5.00 33.41 -11.82
N GLY A 532 -6.17 33.01 -11.33
CA GLY A 532 -6.81 31.76 -11.72
C GLY A 532 -7.99 31.41 -10.81
N PHE A 533 -8.35 30.13 -10.77
CA PHE A 533 -9.42 29.63 -9.90
C PHE A 533 -9.16 28.20 -9.40
N SER A 534 -9.67 27.91 -8.21
CA SER A 534 -9.70 26.55 -7.66
C SER A 534 -10.73 25.71 -8.42
N LEU A 535 -10.34 24.51 -8.85
CA LEU A 535 -11.24 23.59 -9.57
C LEU A 535 -12.34 23.02 -8.68
N TYR A 536 -12.04 22.84 -7.40
CA TYR A 536 -12.94 22.24 -6.44
C TYR A 536 -13.19 23.20 -5.27
N LYS A 537 -14.47 23.33 -4.87
CA LYS A 537 -14.87 24.11 -3.69
C LYS A 537 -14.37 23.48 -2.38
N LYS A 538 -14.32 22.15 -2.34
CA LYS A 538 -13.80 21.33 -1.23
C LYS A 538 -12.69 20.44 -1.77
N PRO A 539 -11.68 20.07 -0.95
CA PRO A 539 -10.67 19.12 -1.40
C PRO A 539 -11.33 17.79 -1.76
N LEU A 540 -10.81 17.11 -2.79
CA LEU A 540 -11.18 15.73 -3.07
C LEU A 540 -10.49 14.82 -2.07
N VAL A 541 -11.18 13.79 -1.62
CA VAL A 541 -10.72 12.85 -0.58
C VAL A 541 -11.01 11.43 -1.01
N ALA A 542 -10.25 10.49 -0.47
CA ALA A 542 -10.38 9.08 -0.81
C ALA A 542 -11.75 8.55 -0.38
N ASP A 543 -12.33 7.70 -1.22
CA ASP A 543 -13.55 7.00 -0.87
C ASP A 543 -13.27 5.81 0.08
N ASN A 544 -14.33 5.20 0.62
CA ASN A 544 -14.17 4.08 1.54
C ASN A 544 -13.53 2.84 0.87
N LYS A 545 -13.64 2.70 -0.46
CA LYS A 545 -13.04 1.58 -1.20
C LYS A 545 -11.54 1.79 -1.29
N GLU A 546 -11.09 2.97 -1.73
CA GLU A 546 -9.69 3.34 -1.80
C GLU A 546 -9.04 3.26 -0.42
N ILE A 547 -9.67 3.78 0.64
CA ILE A 547 -9.11 3.69 2.01
C ILE A 547 -8.94 2.23 2.47
N LEU A 548 -9.81 1.33 2.02
CA LEU A 548 -9.71 -0.10 2.35
C LEU A 548 -8.49 -0.75 1.68
N TYR A 549 -8.20 -0.41 0.42
CA TYR A 549 -7.08 -0.96 -0.35
C TYR A 549 -5.75 -0.20 -0.11
N ASN A 550 -5.83 1.10 0.10
CA ASN A 550 -4.73 2.02 0.35
C ASN A 550 -5.05 2.92 1.55
N LYS A 551 -4.68 2.44 2.75
CA LYS A 551 -4.90 3.19 3.99
C LYS A 551 -4.20 4.55 4.03
N ARG A 552 -3.14 4.73 3.23
CA ARG A 552 -2.38 5.99 3.18
C ARG A 552 -3.23 7.13 2.61
N SER A 553 -4.24 6.79 1.80
CA SER A 553 -5.22 7.74 1.28
C SER A 553 -6.20 8.27 2.33
N ARG A 554 -6.26 7.70 3.55
CA ARG A 554 -7.24 8.08 4.59
C ARG A 554 -7.26 9.57 4.93
N SER A 555 -6.07 10.18 4.99
CA SER A 555 -5.93 11.60 5.35
C SER A 555 -5.66 12.49 4.14
N ALA A 556 -5.60 11.91 2.94
CA ALA A 556 -5.22 12.60 1.73
C ALA A 556 -6.31 13.58 1.29
N LYS A 557 -5.87 14.78 0.91
CA LYS A 557 -6.71 15.86 0.40
C LYS A 557 -6.08 16.45 -0.83
N LEU A 558 -6.73 16.25 -1.97
CA LEU A 558 -6.35 16.82 -3.24
C LEU A 558 -6.98 18.20 -3.42
N ARG A 559 -6.16 19.19 -3.78
CA ARG A 559 -6.58 20.52 -4.22
C ARG A 559 -5.95 20.84 -5.56
N ALA A 560 -6.74 21.44 -6.44
CA ALA A 560 -6.29 21.85 -7.75
C ALA A 560 -6.65 23.31 -8.03
N PHE A 561 -5.70 24.05 -8.62
CA PHE A 561 -5.84 25.43 -9.04
C PHE A 561 -5.38 25.56 -10.48
N TYR A 562 -6.20 26.18 -11.31
CA TYR A 562 -5.86 26.45 -12.70
C TYR A 562 -5.53 27.94 -12.86
N PHE A 563 -4.30 28.22 -13.30
CA PHE A 563 -3.84 29.57 -13.63
C PHE A 563 -4.36 29.98 -15.02
N MET A 564 -4.89 31.19 -15.14
CA MET A 564 -5.54 31.70 -16.36
C MET A 564 -4.58 32.45 -17.29
#